data_AF-W8YT13-F1
#
_entry.id   AF-W8YT13-F1
#
_cell.length_a   1.000
_cell.length_b   1.000
_cell.length_c   1.000
_cell.angle_alpha   90.00
_cell.angle_beta   90.00
_cell.angle_gamma   90.00
#
_symmetry.space_group_name_H-M   'P 1'
#
loop_
_entity.id
_entity.type
_entity.pdbx_description
1 polymer ?
#
loop_
_entity_poly.entity_id
_entity_poly.type
_entity_poly.pdbx_seq_one_letter_code
_entity_poly.pdbx_strand_id
1 'polypeptide(L)'
;MVIGFDKFWRCELVANLQNTKRIMISIPDQLLEEVDGIVAKENSNRSEFIRQAMKLYLVERKKRQIRELMQRGYLEMAKINLNMASEAFHAEEDADRALGRLVSGV
;
A
#
# COMPACT_ATOMS: atom_id res chain seq x y z
N MET A 1 12.21 16.53 1.82
CA MET A 1 11.80 15.11 1.77
C MET A 1 10.46 15.01 1.05
N VAL A 2 10.52 14.63 -0.23
CA VAL A 2 9.43 14.24 -1.16
C VAL A 2 8.22 15.18 -1.32
N ILE A 3 8.46 16.31 -2.00
CA ILE A 3 7.39 17.15 -2.55
C ILE A 3 6.85 16.43 -3.81
N GLY A 4 5.71 15.73 -3.69
CA GLY A 4 5.06 15.05 -4.82
C GLY A 4 4.32 13.75 -4.51
N PHE A 5 4.43 13.22 -3.29
CA PHE A 5 3.83 11.91 -2.94
C PHE A 5 2.34 11.97 -2.62
N ASP A 6 1.79 13.15 -2.35
CA ASP A 6 0.47 13.30 -1.71
C ASP A 6 -0.70 12.89 -2.62
N LYS A 7 -0.55 13.02 -3.95
CA LYS A 7 -1.59 12.60 -4.90
C LYS A 7 -1.53 11.11 -5.25
N PHE A 8 -0.42 10.44 -4.95
CA PHE A 8 -0.18 9.06 -5.38
C PHE A 8 -0.64 8.02 -4.33
N TRP A 9 -0.61 8.40 -3.05
CA TRP A 9 -0.90 7.51 -1.92
C TRP A 9 -2.33 7.55 -1.41
N ARG A 10 -3.18 8.46 -1.92
CA ARG A 10 -4.57 8.53 -1.49
C ARG A 10 -5.37 7.40 -2.14
N CYS A 11 -5.24 6.20 -1.57
CA CYS A 11 -6.15 5.10 -1.82
C CYS A 11 -7.49 5.48 -1.19
N GLU A 12 -8.31 6.21 -1.95
CA GLU A 12 -9.66 6.54 -1.56
C GLU A 12 -10.48 5.23 -1.59
N LEU A 13 -10.45 4.52 -0.47
CA LEU A 13 -11.49 3.57 -0.11
C LEU A 13 -12.74 4.39 0.17
N VAL A 14 -13.42 4.83 -0.88
CA VAL A 14 -14.82 5.23 -0.77
C VAL A 14 -15.59 3.96 -0.45
N ALA A 15 -15.74 3.68 0.85
CA ALA A 15 -16.71 2.73 1.34
C ALA A 15 -18.08 3.34 1.10
N ASN A 16 -18.63 3.09 -0.07
CA ASN A 16 -20.02 3.41 -0.36
C ASN A 16 -20.88 2.44 0.44
N LEU A 17 -21.27 2.86 1.64
CA LEU A 17 -22.23 2.16 2.47
C LEU A 17 -23.59 2.23 1.76
N GLN A 18 -24.21 1.06 1.60
CA GLN A 18 -25.66 0.84 1.36
C GLN A 18 -26.15 0.51 -0.07
N ASN A 19 -25.34 -0.06 -0.96
CA ASN A 19 -25.92 -0.69 -2.16
C ASN A 19 -25.24 -2.02 -2.55
N THR A 20 -25.83 -3.14 -2.15
CA THR A 20 -25.42 -4.48 -2.61
C THR A 20 -26.12 -4.82 -3.92
N LYS A 21 -25.36 -5.01 -4.99
CA LYS A 21 -25.87 -5.54 -6.26
C LYS A 21 -25.74 -7.06 -6.25
N ARG A 22 -26.82 -7.77 -6.65
CA ARG A 22 -26.77 -9.22 -6.88
C ARG A 22 -26.18 -9.47 -8.25
N ILE A 23 -25.24 -10.41 -8.32
CA ILE A 23 -24.62 -10.87 -9.57
C ILE A 23 -24.78 -12.39 -9.65
N MET A 24 -25.00 -12.90 -10.86
CA MET A 24 -24.97 -14.34 -11.15
C MET A 24 -23.61 -14.65 -11.78
N ILE A 25 -22.90 -15.62 -11.21
CA ILE A 25 -21.56 -16.02 -11.66
C ILE A 25 -21.53 -17.54 -11.83
N SER A 26 -20.83 -18.00 -12.86
CA SER A 26 -20.54 -19.42 -13.06
C SER A 26 -19.17 -19.72 -12.46
N ILE A 27 -19.10 -20.74 -11.61
CA ILE A 27 -17.88 -21.20 -10.94
C ILE A 27 -17.76 -22.71 -11.24
N PRO A 28 -16.56 -23.25 -11.51
CA PRO A 28 -16.36 -24.68 -11.68
C PRO A 28 -16.81 -25.48 -10.45
N ASP A 29 -17.46 -26.62 -10.68
CA ASP A 29 -18.03 -27.44 -9.60
C ASP A 29 -16.98 -27.87 -8.56
N GLN A 30 -15.79 -28.26 -9.02
CA GLN A 30 -14.67 -28.64 -8.14
C GLN A 30 -14.30 -27.52 -7.14
N LEU A 31 -14.23 -26.28 -7.62
CA LEU A 31 -13.92 -25.13 -6.78
C LEU A 31 -15.08 -24.83 -5.82
N LEU A 32 -16.33 -25.03 -6.26
CA LEU A 32 -17.49 -24.85 -5.41
C LEU A 32 -17.53 -25.89 -4.28
N GLU A 33 -17.15 -27.14 -4.55
CA GLU A 33 -17.02 -28.19 -3.52
C GLU A 33 -15.97 -27.83 -2.45
N GLU A 34 -14.81 -27.30 -2.86
CA GLU A 34 -13.79 -26.83 -1.92
C GLU A 34 -14.32 -25.68 -1.04
N VAL A 35 -15.01 -24.71 -1.65
CA VAL A 35 -15.65 -23.61 -0.93
C VAL A 35 -16.67 -24.14 0.08
N ASP A 36 -17.49 -25.10 -0.32
CA ASP A 36 -18.51 -25.70 0.54
C ASP A 36 -17.91 -26.41 1.76
N GLY A 37 -16.78 -27.10 1.59
CA GLY A 37 -16.05 -27.72 2.70
C GLY A 37 -15.58 -26.68 3.73
N ILE A 38 -15.08 -25.53 3.28
CA ILE A 38 -14.61 -24.45 4.16
C ILE A 38 -15.81 -23.78 4.86
N VAL A 39 -16.84 -23.43 4.09
CA VAL A 39 -18.04 -22.78 4.59
C VAL A 39 -18.74 -23.63 5.66
N ALA A 40 -18.79 -24.95 5.48
CA ALA A 40 -19.33 -25.88 6.46
C ALA A 40 -18.49 -25.93 7.75
N LYS A 41 -17.16 -25.89 7.64
CA LYS A 41 -16.25 -25.89 8.79
C LYS A 41 -16.33 -24.59 9.60
N GLU A 42 -16.51 -23.45 8.93
CA GLU A 42 -16.54 -22.12 9.53
C GLU A 42 -17.95 -21.66 9.92
N ASN A 43 -18.98 -22.49 9.70
CA ASN A 43 -20.40 -22.18 9.91
C ASN A 43 -20.81 -20.84 9.26
N SER A 44 -20.33 -20.61 8.03
CA SER A 44 -20.52 -19.36 7.28
C SER A 44 -21.48 -19.57 6.10
N ASN A 45 -21.68 -18.54 5.27
CA ASN A 45 -22.46 -18.62 4.03
C ASN A 45 -21.54 -18.49 2.81
N ARG A 46 -21.78 -19.28 1.75
CA ARG A 46 -21.11 -19.19 0.44
C ARG A 46 -21.03 -17.75 -0.08
N SER A 47 -22.12 -16.98 0.01
CA SER A 47 -22.17 -15.59 -0.45
C SER A 47 -21.35 -14.64 0.43
N GLU A 48 -21.16 -14.96 1.71
CA GLU A 48 -20.28 -14.21 2.59
C GLU A 48 -18.81 -14.52 2.29
N PHE A 49 -18.47 -15.82 2.17
CA PHE A 49 -17.14 -16.27 1.79
C PHE A 49 -16.69 -15.63 0.47
N ILE A 50 -17.52 -15.66 -0.57
CA ILE A 50 -17.21 -15.06 -1.87
C ILE A 50 -16.98 -13.54 -1.74
N ARG A 51 -17.81 -12.84 -0.96
CA ARG A 51 -17.63 -11.39 -0.73
C ARG A 51 -16.32 -11.09 0.00
N GLN A 52 -15.97 -11.88 1.00
CA GLN A 52 -14.72 -11.72 1.74
C GLN A 52 -13.50 -12.01 0.85
N ALA A 53 -13.54 -13.09 0.07
CA ALA A 53 -12.49 -13.43 -0.88
C ALA A 53 -12.30 -12.33 -1.94
N MET A 54 -13.39 -11.80 -2.51
CA MET A 54 -13.33 -10.68 -3.45
C MET A 54 -12.71 -9.42 -2.81
N LYS A 55 -13.12 -9.08 -1.58
CA LYS A 55 -12.58 -7.92 -0.86
C LYS A 55 -11.08 -8.08 -0.65
N LEU A 56 -10.64 -9.25 -0.19
CA LEU A 56 -9.23 -9.56 0.03
C LEU A 56 -8.42 -9.47 -1.27
N TYR A 57 -8.93 -10.06 -2.36
CA TYR A 57 -8.30 -9.98 -3.67
C TYR A 57 -8.09 -8.54 -4.14
N LEU A 58 -9.11 -7.68 -4.00
CA LEU A 58 -9.02 -6.27 -4.37
C LEU A 58 -7.99 -5.51 -3.53
N VAL A 59 -7.94 -5.78 -2.22
CA VAL A 59 -6.96 -5.15 -1.31
C VAL A 59 -5.53 -5.54 -1.70
N GLU A 60 -5.27 -6.83 -1.91
CA GLU A 60 -3.94 -7.31 -2.30
C GLU A 60 -3.53 -6.81 -3.69
N ARG A 61 -4.47 -6.75 -4.64
CA ARG A 61 -4.24 -6.16 -5.97
C ARG A 61 -3.82 -4.69 -5.88
N LYS A 62 -4.53 -3.89 -5.07
CA LYS A 62 -4.19 -2.47 -4.84
C LYS A 62 -2.82 -2.31 -4.17
N LYS A 63 -2.53 -3.12 -3.13
CA LYS A 63 -1.24 -3.12 -2.45
C LYS A 63 -0.09 -3.44 -3.40
N ARG A 64 -0.28 -4.38 -4.32
CA ARG A 64 0.71 -4.69 -5.38
C ARG A 64 0.91 -3.49 -6.32
N GLN A 65 -0.17 -2.88 -6.80
CA GLN A 65 -0.09 -1.72 -7.68
C GLN A 65 0.65 -0.55 -7.03
N ILE A 66 0.33 -0.23 -5.77
CA ILE A 66 1.02 0.82 -5.01
C ILE A 66 2.52 0.53 -4.92
N ARG A 67 2.92 -0.71 -4.61
CA ARG A 67 4.34 -1.10 -4.56
C ARG A 67 5.05 -0.91 -5.90
N GLU A 68 4.44 -1.36 -7.00
CA GLU A 68 5.00 -1.21 -8.35
C GLU A 68 5.14 0.26 -8.76
N LEU A 69 4.17 1.09 -8.39
CA LEU A 69 4.19 2.52 -8.68
C LEU A 69 5.22 3.25 -7.83
N MET A 70 5.38 2.86 -6.56
CA MET A 70 6.43 3.40 -5.70
C MET A 70 7.82 3.10 -6.22
N GLN A 71 8.07 1.86 -6.62
CA GLN A 71 9.36 1.47 -7.20
C GLN A 71 9.68 2.32 -8.43
N ARG A 72 8.71 2.51 -9.33
CA ARG A 72 8.89 3.38 -10.51
C ARG A 72 9.15 4.83 -10.14
N GLY A 73 8.34 5.42 -9.25
CA GLY A 73 8.54 6.79 -8.80
C GLY A 73 9.91 7.02 -8.15
N TYR A 74 10.41 6.05 -7.37
CA TYR A 74 11.75 6.13 -6.79
C TYR A 74 12.86 6.06 -7.84
N LEU A 75 12.72 5.22 -8.87
CA LEU A 75 13.69 5.14 -9.96
C LEU A 75 13.69 6.41 -10.81
N GLU A 76 12.51 6.94 -11.16
CA GLU A 76 12.36 8.16 -11.94
C GLU A 76 12.97 9.37 -11.22
N MET A 77 12.80 9.45 -9.90
CA MET A 77 13.31 10.55 -9.07
C MET A 77 14.70 10.30 -8.50
N ALA A 78 15.36 9.18 -8.82
CA ALA A 78 16.62 8.77 -8.19
C ALA A 78 17.71 9.85 -8.31
N LYS A 79 17.85 10.47 -9.48
CA LYS A 79 18.84 11.53 -9.73
C LYS A 79 18.57 12.78 -8.91
N ILE A 80 17.31 13.22 -8.82
CA ILE A 80 16.93 14.42 -8.07
C ILE A 80 17.11 14.15 -6.58
N ASN A 81 16.67 12.98 -6.09
CA ASN A 81 16.84 12.57 -4.69
C ASN A 81 18.32 12.51 -4.31
N LEU A 82 19.18 11.97 -5.18
CA LEU A 82 20.62 11.92 -4.94
C LEU A 82 21.26 13.31 -4.87
N ASN A 83 20.90 14.20 -5.81
CA ASN A 83 21.43 15.57 -5.81
C ASN A 83 21.02 16.33 -4.54
N MET A 84 19.75 16.27 -4.16
CA MET A 84 19.26 16.90 -2.92
C MET A 84 19.98 16.35 -1.69
N ALA A 85 20.22 15.03 -1.62
CA ALA A 85 20.94 14.41 -0.51
C ALA A 85 22.40 14.90 -0.47
N SER A 86 23.06 15.00 -1.62
CA SER A 86 24.44 15.49 -1.70
C SER A 86 24.55 16.97 -1.31
N GLU A 87 23.59 17.81 -1.69
CA GLU A 87 23.56 19.23 -1.31
C GLU A 87 23.32 19.40 0.20
N ALA A 88 22.42 18.59 0.78
CA ALA A 88 22.11 18.65 2.21
C ALA A 88 23.25 18.14 3.09
N PHE A 89 24.08 17.21 2.60
CA PHE A 89 25.16 16.59 3.36
C PHE A 89 26.12 17.60 4.01
N HIS A 90 26.50 18.65 3.27
CA HIS A 90 27.40 19.67 3.81
C HIS A 90 26.75 20.49 4.94
N ALA A 91 25.48 20.80 4.81
CA ALA A 91 24.75 21.53 5.84
C ALA A 91 24.58 20.68 7.12
N GLU A 92 24.37 19.37 6.97
CA GLU A 92 24.32 18.42 8.09
C GLU A 92 25.68 18.33 8.81
N GLU A 93 26.78 18.22 8.06
CA GLU A 93 28.13 18.16 8.65
C GLU A 93 28.50 19.45 9.42
N ASP A 94 28.17 20.61 8.87
CA ASP A 94 28.40 21.89 9.53
C ASP A 94 27.53 22.05 10.79
N ALA A 95 26.28 21.58 10.76
CA ALA A 95 25.40 21.57 11.91
C ALA A 95 25.91 20.64 13.03
N ASP A 96 26.37 19.43 12.68
CA ASP A 96 26.96 18.48 13.63
C ASP A 96 28.24 19.04 14.28
N ARG A 97 29.09 19.70 13.50
CA ARG A 97 30.29 20.38 14.02
C ARG A 97 29.93 21.52 14.96
N ALA A 98 28.92 22.32 14.63
CA ALA A 98 28.44 23.41 15.47
C ALA A 98 27.87 22.89 16.80
N LEU A 99 27.09 21.80 16.74
CA LEU A 99 26.57 21.11 17.92
C LEU A 99 27.71 20.58 18.80
N GLY A 100 28.72 19.94 18.19
CA GLY A 100 29.90 19.43 18.89
C GLY A 100 30.62 20.51 19.71
N ARG A 101 30.84 21.70 19.11
CA ARG A 101 31.45 22.86 19.79
C ARG A 101 30.60 23.40 20.94
N LEU A 102 29.29 23.48 20.75
CA LEU A 102 28.37 23.95 21.78
C LEU A 102 28.36 23.04 23.01
N VAL A 103 28.48 21.72 22.82
CA VAL A 103 28.45 20.73 23.91
C VAL A 103 29.83 20.54 24.56
N SER A 104 30.93 20.76 23.84
CA SER A 104 32.29 20.69 24.42
C SER A 104 32.66 21.90 25.29
N GLY A 105 31.95 23.02 25.19
CA GLY A 105 32.26 24.24 25.94
C GLY A 105 33.61 24.89 25.55
N VAL A 106 34.21 24.45 24.45
CA VAL A 106 35.37 25.03 23.75
C VAL A 106 35.02 25.12 22.27
#